data_AF-A0A523VLP6-F1
#
_entry.id   AF-A0A523VLP6-F1
#
_cell.length_a   1.000
_cell.length_b   1.000
_cell.length_c   1.000
_cell.angle_alpha   90.00
_cell.angle_beta   90.00
_cell.angle_gamma   90.00
#
_symmetry.space_group_name_H-M   'P 1'
#
loop_
_entity.id
_entity.type
_entity.pdbx_description
1 polymer ?
#
loop_
_entity_poly.entity_id
_entity_poly.type
_entity_poly.pdbx_seq_one_letter_code
_entity_poly.pdbx_strand_id
1 'polypeptide(L)'
;MGSIDVLTVNEEPESQVDLIRVVEEAKNYFSTEIWDDVRYIGKLKMNHDVTITTGEEHRGAFLVEKITKRIKRIRDCELMNLLLGITTDPVIAMYYYFDGNLFRRSLFLVHDYVSEKIGIVSLFRVKEGSASKVVAHGLGHNRGLVHHYKPIDLMYSRLLNALTLRIEGFCKDCKSKLAETQADTK
;
A
#
# COMPACT_ATOMS: atom_id res chain seq x y z
N MET A 1 9.18 -18.85 2.03
CA MET A 1 8.62 -17.95 1.00
C MET A 1 7.34 -17.33 1.57
N GLY A 2 6.95 -16.13 1.11
CA GLY A 2 5.90 -15.35 1.75
C GLY A 2 4.58 -15.41 0.98
N SER A 3 3.45 -15.49 1.69
CA SER A 3 2.11 -15.28 1.13
C SER A 3 1.63 -13.85 1.41
N ILE A 4 0.77 -13.33 0.53
CA ILE A 4 0.06 -12.06 0.76
C ILE A 4 -1.40 -12.40 1.11
N ASP A 5 -1.76 -12.25 2.37
CA ASP A 5 -3.14 -12.33 2.80
C ASP A 5 -3.82 -10.99 2.55
N VAL A 6 -4.85 -10.96 1.71
CA VAL A 6 -5.52 -9.71 1.31
C VAL A 6 -6.89 -9.61 1.95
N LEU A 7 -7.15 -8.47 2.57
CA LEU A 7 -8.50 -8.06 2.95
C LEU A 7 -8.94 -6.84 2.14
N THR A 8 -10.21 -6.78 1.79
CA THR A 8 -10.80 -5.56 1.21
C THR A 8 -11.43 -4.73 2.31
N VAL A 9 -11.31 -3.41 2.25
CA VAL A 9 -11.87 -2.51 3.28
C VAL A 9 -12.99 -1.69 2.68
N ASN A 10 -14.21 -1.88 3.19
CA ASN A 10 -15.44 -1.22 2.71
C ASN A 10 -15.84 -1.46 1.24
N GLU A 11 -15.26 -2.44 0.56
CA GLU A 11 -15.48 -2.66 -0.88
C GLU A 11 -16.66 -3.57 -1.19
N GLU A 12 -17.43 -3.24 -2.22
CA GLU A 12 -18.54 -4.08 -2.70
C GLU A 12 -18.03 -5.31 -3.46
N PRO A 13 -18.80 -6.42 -3.49
CA PRO A 13 -18.34 -7.72 -3.99
C PRO A 13 -17.70 -7.69 -5.37
N GLU A 14 -18.26 -6.92 -6.30
CA GLU A 14 -17.72 -6.76 -7.66
C GLU A 14 -16.34 -6.10 -7.63
N SER A 15 -16.20 -5.05 -6.82
CA SER A 15 -14.93 -4.34 -6.62
C SER A 15 -13.89 -5.21 -5.93
N GLN A 16 -14.28 -6.18 -5.10
CA GLN A 16 -13.33 -7.07 -4.44
C GLN A 16 -12.52 -7.88 -5.45
N VAL A 17 -13.18 -8.48 -6.44
CA VAL A 17 -12.51 -9.29 -7.47
C VAL A 17 -11.46 -8.46 -8.22
N ASP A 18 -11.83 -7.24 -8.58
CA ASP A 18 -10.92 -6.31 -9.27
C ASP A 18 -9.73 -5.92 -8.38
N LEU A 19 -9.95 -5.65 -7.10
CA LEU A 19 -8.87 -5.30 -6.17
C LEU A 19 -7.92 -6.46 -5.89
N ILE A 20 -8.43 -7.68 -5.78
CA ILE A 20 -7.57 -8.86 -5.65
C ILE A 20 -6.73 -9.06 -6.93
N ARG A 21 -7.34 -8.87 -8.11
CA ARG A 21 -6.61 -8.91 -9.38
C ARG A 21 -5.48 -7.89 -9.43
N VAL A 22 -5.69 -6.67 -8.92
CA VAL A 22 -4.64 -5.65 -8.82
C VAL A 22 -3.45 -6.12 -7.96
N VAL A 23 -3.70 -6.82 -6.85
CA VAL A 23 -2.63 -7.37 -6.00
C VAL A 23 -1.88 -8.51 -6.70
N GLU A 24 -2.61 -9.37 -7.41
CA GLU A 24 -2.01 -10.44 -8.22
C GLU A 24 -1.14 -9.88 -9.36
N GLU A 25 -1.59 -8.84 -10.03
CA GLU A 25 -0.79 -8.15 -11.04
C GLU A 25 0.46 -7.50 -10.44
N ALA A 26 0.34 -6.94 -9.23
CA ALA A 26 1.47 -6.34 -8.52
C ALA A 26 2.56 -7.38 -8.17
N LYS A 27 2.15 -8.63 -7.90
CA LYS A 27 3.07 -9.76 -7.66
C LYS A 27 4.03 -9.97 -8.85
N ASN A 28 3.58 -9.72 -10.08
CA ASN A 28 4.37 -9.94 -11.29
C ASN A 28 5.58 -8.99 -11.45
N TYR A 29 5.69 -7.94 -10.63
CA TYR A 29 6.89 -7.09 -10.59
C TYR A 29 8.05 -7.71 -9.80
N PHE A 30 7.77 -8.77 -9.03
CA PHE A 30 8.74 -9.51 -8.24
C PHE A 30 9.17 -10.78 -8.98
N SER A 31 10.33 -11.35 -8.63
CA SER A 31 10.65 -12.70 -9.09
C SER A 31 9.67 -13.69 -8.47
N THR A 32 9.40 -14.80 -9.16
CA THR A 32 8.43 -15.84 -8.78
C THR A 32 8.72 -16.50 -7.42
N GLU A 33 9.87 -16.19 -6.82
CA GLU A 33 10.36 -16.78 -5.58
C GLU A 33 10.10 -15.89 -4.34
N ILE A 34 9.67 -14.64 -4.52
CA ILE A 34 9.46 -13.69 -3.41
C ILE A 34 8.09 -13.93 -2.76
N TRP A 35 7.08 -14.12 -3.59
CA TRP A 35 5.68 -14.28 -3.21
C TRP A 35 5.12 -15.57 -3.80
N ASP A 36 4.64 -16.47 -2.95
CA ASP A 36 4.07 -17.75 -3.39
C ASP A 36 2.66 -17.55 -3.93
N ASP A 37 1.82 -16.87 -3.15
CA ASP A 37 0.39 -16.80 -3.39
C ASP A 37 -0.22 -15.51 -2.83
N VAL A 38 -1.34 -15.10 -3.42
CA VAL A 38 -2.21 -14.02 -2.91
C VAL A 38 -3.52 -14.66 -2.48
N ARG A 39 -3.75 -14.70 -1.16
CA ARG A 39 -4.95 -15.31 -0.58
C ARG A 39 -5.93 -14.24 -0.15
N TYR A 40 -7.12 -14.24 -0.73
CA TYR A 40 -8.20 -13.39 -0.23
C TYR A 40 -8.79 -13.96 1.06
N ILE A 41 -8.80 -13.17 2.14
CA ILE A 41 -9.28 -13.62 3.45
C ILE A 41 -10.63 -13.00 3.86
N GLY A 42 -11.11 -11.96 3.15
CA GLY A 42 -12.44 -11.41 3.34
C GLY A 42 -12.52 -9.88 3.35
N LYS A 43 -13.72 -9.38 3.72
CA LYS A 43 -14.05 -7.95 3.79
C LYS A 43 -14.02 -7.45 5.24
N LEU A 44 -13.36 -6.33 5.46
CA LEU A 44 -13.45 -5.54 6.69
C LEU A 44 -14.38 -4.36 6.47
N LYS A 45 -15.50 -4.36 7.19
CA LYS A 45 -16.40 -3.20 7.27
C LYS A 45 -16.00 -2.31 8.44
N MET A 46 -15.88 -1.02 8.19
CA MET A 46 -15.55 -0.01 9.20
C MET A 46 -16.13 1.36 8.84
N ASN A 47 -16.44 2.15 9.87
CA ASN A 47 -16.85 3.54 9.66
C ASN A 47 -15.61 4.38 9.30
N HIS A 48 -15.81 5.38 8.43
CA HIS A 48 -14.78 6.38 8.17
C HIS A 48 -14.50 7.19 9.43
N ASP A 49 -13.24 7.62 9.56
CA ASP A 49 -12.78 8.35 10.74
C ASP A 49 -13.05 9.85 10.65
N VAL A 50 -12.99 10.38 9.44
CA VAL A 50 -13.17 11.79 9.12
C VAL A 50 -13.84 11.95 7.76
N THR A 51 -14.35 13.14 7.49
CA THR A 51 -14.77 13.55 6.15
C THR A 51 -13.73 14.49 5.57
N ILE A 52 -13.28 14.21 4.35
CA ILE A 52 -12.41 15.10 3.59
C ILE A 52 -13.20 15.74 2.45
N THR A 53 -12.75 16.92 2.04
CA THR A 53 -13.32 17.64 0.89
C THR A 53 -12.24 17.74 -0.18
N THR A 54 -12.57 17.26 -1.38
CA THR A 54 -11.65 17.25 -2.53
C THR A 54 -12.31 17.90 -3.73
N GLY A 55 -12.13 19.22 -3.87
CA GLY A 55 -12.95 20.03 -4.78
C GLY A 55 -14.34 20.22 -4.20
N GLU A 56 -15.37 19.86 -4.95
CA GLU A 56 -16.77 19.91 -4.51
C GLU A 56 -17.25 18.58 -3.89
N GLU A 57 -16.44 17.53 -3.95
CA GLU A 57 -16.80 16.22 -3.41
C GLU A 57 -16.45 16.10 -1.92
N HIS A 58 -17.43 15.68 -1.11
CA HIS A 58 -17.22 15.23 0.26
C HIS A 58 -17.13 13.71 0.30
N ARG A 59 -16.07 13.18 0.91
CA ARG A 59 -15.85 11.73 1.04
C ARG A 59 -15.41 11.37 2.46
N GLY A 60 -15.88 10.23 2.94
CA GLY A 60 -15.32 9.63 4.15
C GLY A 60 -13.87 9.20 3.89
N ALA A 61 -13.02 9.29 4.90
CA ALA A 61 -11.62 8.87 4.84
C ALA A 61 -11.19 8.15 6.11
N PHE A 62 -10.22 7.25 5.98
CA PHE A 62 -9.59 6.55 7.10
C PHE A 62 -8.32 7.25 7.54
N LEU A 63 -8.07 7.28 8.84
CA LEU A 63 -6.74 7.64 9.36
C LEU A 63 -5.84 6.41 9.28
N VAL A 64 -4.66 6.56 8.65
CA VAL A 64 -3.70 5.45 8.46
C VAL A 64 -3.38 4.74 9.78
N GLU A 65 -3.23 5.47 10.89
CA GLU A 65 -2.97 4.91 12.21
C GLU A 65 -4.10 4.00 12.71
N LYS A 66 -5.35 4.40 12.49
CA LYS A 66 -6.52 3.67 12.99
C LYS A 66 -6.80 2.42 12.17
N ILE A 67 -6.75 2.52 10.85
CA ILE A 67 -6.97 1.37 9.96
C ILE A 67 -5.85 0.33 10.13
N THR A 68 -4.59 0.74 10.21
CA THR A 68 -3.46 -0.18 10.44
C THR A 68 -3.55 -0.84 11.81
N LYS A 69 -3.97 -0.11 12.86
CA LYS A 69 -4.24 -0.71 14.18
C LYS A 69 -5.36 -1.74 14.13
N ARG A 70 -6.39 -1.53 13.31
CA ARG A 70 -7.48 -2.50 13.13
C ARG A 70 -6.99 -3.75 12.41
N ILE A 71 -6.23 -3.59 11.32
CA ILE A 71 -5.63 -4.70 10.56
C ILE A 71 -4.68 -5.51 11.45
N LYS A 72 -3.83 -4.82 12.24
CA LYS A 72 -2.93 -5.48 13.20
C LYS A 72 -3.65 -6.43 14.15
N ARG A 73 -4.80 -6.00 14.70
CA ARG A 73 -5.60 -6.84 15.61
C ARG A 73 -6.13 -8.11 14.94
N ILE A 74 -6.45 -8.06 13.65
CA ILE A 74 -6.90 -9.24 12.88
C ILE A 74 -5.72 -10.19 12.70
N ARG A 75 -4.57 -9.64 12.26
CA ARG A 75 -3.34 -10.42 12.11
C ARG A 75 -2.92 -11.08 13.41
N ASP A 76 -2.97 -10.38 14.55
CA ASP A 76 -2.57 -10.97 15.84
C ASP A 76 -3.47 -12.16 16.26
N CYS A 77 -4.63 -12.33 15.62
CA CYS A 77 -5.50 -13.49 15.79
C CYS A 77 -5.19 -14.65 14.82
N GLU A 78 -4.36 -14.45 13.80
CA GLU A 78 -4.11 -15.41 12.72
C GLU A 78 -2.61 -15.57 12.37
N LEU A 79 -2.17 -16.79 12.05
CA LEU A 79 -0.79 -17.05 11.62
C LEU A 79 -0.62 -16.63 10.14
N MET A 80 -0.36 -15.34 9.90
CA MET A 80 -0.22 -14.73 8.57
C MET A 80 1.20 -14.20 8.31
N ASN A 81 1.64 -14.25 7.05
CA ASN A 81 2.92 -13.69 6.61
C ASN A 81 2.86 -12.17 6.49
N LEU A 82 2.11 -11.66 5.50
CA LEU A 82 1.72 -10.25 5.35
C LEU A 82 0.20 -10.17 5.25
N LEU A 83 -0.42 -9.34 6.10
CA LEU A 83 -1.83 -8.98 5.97
C LEU A 83 -1.98 -7.61 5.33
N LEU A 84 -2.42 -7.56 4.07
CA LEU A 84 -2.59 -6.36 3.28
C LEU A 84 -4.07 -5.98 3.18
N GLY A 85 -4.42 -4.81 3.69
CA GLY A 85 -5.68 -4.16 3.36
C GLY A 85 -5.59 -3.46 2.01
N ILE A 86 -6.67 -3.53 1.22
CA ILE A 86 -6.82 -2.74 -0.01
C ILE A 86 -8.20 -2.07 -0.05
N THR A 87 -8.24 -0.83 -0.50
CA THR A 87 -9.47 -0.02 -0.58
C THR A 87 -9.40 1.02 -1.69
N THR A 88 -10.56 1.46 -2.16
CA THR A 88 -10.78 2.61 -3.03
C THR A 88 -11.11 3.88 -2.25
N ASP A 89 -11.38 3.76 -0.95
CA ASP A 89 -11.60 4.90 -0.05
C ASP A 89 -10.28 5.66 0.24
N PRO A 90 -10.35 6.98 0.47
CA PRO A 90 -9.19 7.76 0.88
C PRO A 90 -8.61 7.29 2.21
N VAL A 91 -7.30 7.10 2.24
CA VAL A 91 -6.52 6.93 3.48
C VAL A 91 -5.63 8.15 3.67
N ILE A 92 -5.61 8.71 4.87
CA ILE A 92 -4.86 9.93 5.18
C ILE A 92 -3.97 9.78 6.41
N ALA A 93 -2.84 10.47 6.38
CA ALA A 93 -1.97 10.70 7.52
C ALA A 93 -2.11 12.14 8.02
N MET A 94 -2.16 12.29 9.34
CA MET A 94 -2.23 13.57 10.04
C MET A 94 -0.91 13.83 10.74
N TYR A 95 -0.26 14.94 10.41
CA TYR A 95 0.98 15.37 11.08
C TYR A 95 0.75 16.68 11.81
N TYR A 96 1.15 16.70 13.07
CA TYR A 96 1.18 17.89 13.91
C TYR A 96 2.62 18.32 14.11
N TYR A 97 2.93 19.58 13.86
CA TYR A 97 4.27 20.13 14.08
C TYR A 97 4.19 21.56 14.60
N PHE A 98 5.20 21.97 15.35
CA PHE A 98 5.34 23.36 15.81
C PHE A 98 6.29 24.09 14.88
N ASP A 99 5.85 25.20 14.28
CA ASP A 99 6.66 25.97 13.31
C ASP A 99 7.55 27.05 13.96
N GLY A 100 7.60 27.09 15.29
CA GLY A 100 8.26 28.15 16.07
C GLY A 100 7.29 29.18 16.64
N ASN A 101 6.07 29.28 16.11
CA ASN A 101 5.03 30.20 16.59
C ASN A 101 3.73 29.46 16.98
N LEU A 102 3.26 28.56 16.12
CA LEU A 102 1.95 27.93 16.22
C LEU A 102 2.08 26.41 15.99
N PHE A 103 1.21 25.64 16.66
CA PHE A 103 1.00 24.24 16.26
C PHE A 103 0.24 24.22 14.93
N ARG A 104 0.84 23.60 13.92
CA ARG A 104 0.24 23.37 12.60
C ARG A 104 -0.15 21.92 12.43
N ARG A 105 -1.13 21.72 11.56
CA ARG A 105 -1.60 20.40 11.13
C ARG A 105 -1.52 20.30 9.61
N SER A 106 -0.89 19.24 9.13
CA SER A 106 -0.88 18.86 7.71
C SER A 106 -1.58 17.52 7.51
N LEU A 107 -2.29 17.41 6.39
CA LEU A 107 -3.00 16.20 5.95
C LEU A 107 -2.36 15.71 4.66
N PHE A 108 -2.04 14.43 4.58
CA PHE A 108 -1.49 13.80 3.38
C PHE A 108 -2.33 12.60 2.98
N LEU A 109 -2.61 12.46 1.70
CA LEU A 109 -3.13 11.21 1.14
C LEU A 109 -2.02 10.16 1.17
N VAL A 110 -2.38 8.95 1.59
CA VAL A 110 -1.50 7.81 1.70
C VAL A 110 -2.02 6.73 0.77
N HIS A 111 -1.27 6.46 -0.30
CA HIS A 111 -1.64 5.43 -1.28
C HIS A 111 -1.12 4.06 -0.87
N ASP A 112 0.00 4.00 -0.17
CA ASP A 112 0.54 2.78 0.38
C ASP A 112 1.16 3.07 1.75
N TYR A 113 0.91 2.17 2.68
CA TYR A 113 1.61 2.10 3.95
C TYR A 113 1.74 0.62 4.29
N VAL A 114 2.91 0.05 4.06
CA VAL A 114 3.14 -1.38 4.21
C VAL A 114 4.41 -1.60 5.02
N SER A 115 4.25 -2.24 6.18
CA SER A 115 5.32 -2.70 7.05
C SER A 115 5.61 -4.18 6.79
N GLU A 116 6.57 -4.77 7.50
CA GLU A 116 6.90 -6.21 7.42
C GLU A 116 5.68 -7.13 7.58
N LYS A 117 4.72 -6.70 8.41
CA LYS A 117 3.64 -7.57 8.87
C LYS A 117 2.26 -7.19 8.36
N ILE A 118 2.00 -5.89 8.23
CA ILE A 118 0.70 -5.40 7.80
C ILE A 118 0.87 -4.30 6.79
N GLY A 119 -0.14 -4.12 5.94
CA GLY A 119 -0.21 -2.97 5.07
C GLY A 119 -1.63 -2.50 4.83
N ILE A 120 -1.73 -1.29 4.29
CA ILE A 120 -2.93 -0.73 3.69
C ILE A 120 -2.53 -0.05 2.38
N VAL A 121 -3.27 -0.33 1.32
CA VAL A 121 -3.17 0.36 0.03
C VAL A 121 -4.50 1.04 -0.27
N SER A 122 -4.44 2.32 -0.60
CA SER A 122 -5.57 3.13 -1.07
C SER A 122 -5.39 3.44 -2.56
N LEU A 123 -6.32 2.93 -3.36
CA LEU A 123 -6.45 3.23 -4.78
C LEU A 123 -7.31 4.47 -5.03
N PHE A 124 -7.59 5.27 -4.01
CA PHE A 124 -8.38 6.49 -4.14
C PHE A 124 -7.78 7.41 -5.21
N ARG A 125 -8.53 7.68 -6.29
CA ARG A 125 -8.09 8.50 -7.44
C ARG A 125 -6.82 8.00 -8.13
N VAL A 126 -6.47 6.72 -7.97
CA VAL A 126 -5.40 6.08 -8.74
C VAL A 126 -5.97 5.65 -10.09
N LYS A 127 -5.25 5.92 -11.18
CA LYS A 127 -5.64 5.47 -12.52
C LYS A 127 -5.49 3.94 -12.61
N GLU A 128 -6.40 3.28 -13.32
CA GLU A 128 -6.45 1.81 -13.45
C GLU A 128 -5.08 1.20 -13.80
N GLY A 129 -4.39 1.71 -14.84
CA GLY A 129 -3.05 1.24 -15.22
C GLY A 129 -1.90 1.57 -14.25
N SER A 130 -2.17 2.22 -13.13
CA SER A 130 -1.20 2.53 -12.07
C SER A 130 -1.49 1.80 -10.76
N ALA A 131 -2.64 1.13 -10.64
CA ALA A 131 -3.06 0.48 -9.39
C ALA A 131 -2.07 -0.61 -8.94
N SER A 132 -1.69 -1.51 -9.85
CA SER A 132 -0.75 -2.60 -9.54
C SER A 132 0.66 -2.07 -9.24
N LYS A 133 1.05 -0.93 -9.82
CA LYS A 133 2.32 -0.24 -9.52
C LYS A 133 2.35 0.31 -8.09
N VAL A 134 1.24 0.89 -7.62
CA VAL A 134 1.11 1.38 -6.23
C VAL A 134 1.18 0.22 -5.24
N VAL A 135 0.47 -0.87 -5.52
CA VAL A 135 0.56 -2.07 -4.67
C VAL A 135 1.99 -2.62 -4.68
N ALA A 136 2.63 -2.74 -5.84
CA ALA A 136 4.01 -3.24 -5.94
C ALA A 136 5.01 -2.33 -5.20
N HIS A 137 4.82 -1.01 -5.22
CA HIS A 137 5.60 -0.06 -4.43
C HIS A 137 5.50 -0.35 -2.92
N GLY A 138 4.27 -0.49 -2.41
CA GLY A 138 4.04 -0.87 -1.01
C GLY A 138 4.65 -2.23 -0.65
N LEU A 139 4.48 -3.25 -1.51
CA LEU A 139 5.12 -4.55 -1.32
C LEU A 139 6.66 -4.47 -1.38
N GLY A 140 7.22 -3.52 -2.13
CA GLY A 140 8.66 -3.23 -2.11
C GLY A 140 9.12 -2.76 -0.73
N HIS A 141 8.38 -1.86 -0.08
CA HIS A 141 8.65 -1.44 1.30
C HIS A 141 8.57 -2.58 2.30
N ASN A 142 7.60 -3.49 2.15
CA ASN A 142 7.53 -4.70 2.97
C ASN A 142 8.82 -5.54 2.91
N ARG A 143 9.51 -5.52 1.76
CA ARG A 143 10.78 -6.22 1.52
C ARG A 143 12.01 -5.33 1.72
N GLY A 144 11.88 -4.25 2.47
CA GLY A 144 13.01 -3.39 2.85
C GLY A 144 13.51 -2.45 1.76
N LEU A 145 12.81 -2.32 0.63
CA LEU A 145 13.16 -1.31 -0.36
C LEU A 145 12.84 0.10 0.16
N VAL A 146 13.72 1.04 -0.18
CA VAL A 146 13.64 2.45 0.20
C VAL A 146 13.39 3.30 -1.02
N HIS A 147 12.84 4.50 -0.82
CA HIS A 147 12.51 5.39 -1.92
C HIS A 147 13.72 5.83 -2.74
N HIS A 148 13.50 5.95 -4.05
CA HIS A 148 14.32 6.79 -4.90
C HIS A 148 13.80 8.23 -4.88
N TYR A 149 14.74 9.18 -4.84
CA TYR A 149 14.43 10.60 -5.00
C TYR A 149 14.24 11.01 -6.48
N LYS A 150 14.76 10.20 -7.41
CA LYS A 150 14.63 10.41 -8.87
C LYS A 150 13.66 9.37 -9.47
N PRO A 151 12.99 9.65 -10.61
CA PRO A 151 12.04 8.75 -11.26
C PRO A 151 12.76 7.60 -11.98
N ILE A 152 13.42 6.72 -11.22
CA ILE A 152 14.21 5.61 -11.75
C ILE A 152 13.30 4.41 -12.00
N ASP A 153 12.59 3.98 -10.96
CA ASP A 153 11.86 2.71 -10.92
C ASP A 153 10.60 2.85 -10.06
N LEU A 154 9.92 1.73 -9.77
CA LEU A 154 8.71 1.72 -8.94
C LEU A 154 8.88 2.36 -7.56
N MET A 155 10.06 2.33 -6.94
CA MET A 155 10.33 2.93 -5.63
C MET A 155 10.47 4.46 -5.66
N TYR A 156 10.15 5.13 -6.77
CA TYR A 156 10.14 6.59 -6.81
C TYR A 156 9.12 7.19 -5.82
N SER A 157 9.58 8.09 -4.93
CA SER A 157 8.75 8.72 -3.88
C SER A 157 7.56 9.54 -4.40
N ARG A 158 7.54 9.91 -5.69
CA ARG A 158 6.40 10.59 -6.33
C ARG A 158 5.86 9.77 -7.50
N LEU A 159 5.80 8.45 -7.34
CA LEU A 159 5.39 7.48 -8.37
C LEU A 159 4.15 7.93 -9.16
N LEU A 160 3.09 8.35 -8.47
CA LEU A 160 1.83 8.78 -9.10
C LEU A 160 1.92 10.12 -9.84
N ASN A 161 2.95 10.93 -9.56
CA ASN A 161 3.19 12.21 -10.24
C ASN A 161 4.20 12.09 -11.38
N ALA A 162 4.82 10.91 -11.57
CA ALA A 162 5.79 10.70 -12.63
C ALA A 162 5.08 10.53 -13.98
N LEU A 163 5.47 11.34 -14.97
CA LEU A 163 5.03 11.15 -16.35
C LEU A 163 5.65 9.89 -16.97
N THR A 164 6.87 9.54 -16.57
CA THR A 164 7.58 8.36 -17.07
C THR A 164 8.66 7.95 -16.06
N LEU A 165 8.81 6.65 -15.86
CA LEU A 165 9.95 6.08 -15.13
C LEU A 165 11.04 5.69 -16.12
N ARG A 166 12.29 5.60 -15.66
CA ARG A 166 13.36 5.03 -16.51
C ARG A 166 13.19 3.53 -16.71
N ILE A 167 12.59 2.86 -15.74
CA ILE A 167 12.33 1.42 -15.71
C ILE A 167 10.90 1.21 -15.19
N GLU A 168 10.11 0.40 -15.89
CA GLU A 168 8.70 0.15 -15.53
C GLU A 168 8.50 -0.71 -14.26
N GLY A 169 9.51 -1.51 -13.89
CA GLY A 169 9.54 -2.33 -12.67
C GLY A 169 10.63 -1.87 -11.69
N PHE A 170 11.19 -2.79 -10.90
CA PHE A 170 12.33 -2.50 -10.03
C PHE A 170 13.66 -2.41 -10.81
N CYS A 171 14.51 -1.46 -10.44
CA CYS A 171 15.86 -1.33 -10.98
C CYS A 171 16.79 -2.45 -10.48
N LYS A 172 18.01 -2.52 -11.03
CA LYS A 172 18.99 -3.55 -10.68
C LYS A 172 19.29 -3.57 -9.17
N ASP A 173 19.47 -2.41 -8.56
CA ASP A 173 19.81 -2.31 -7.14
C ASP A 173 18.66 -2.79 -6.25
N CYS A 174 17.42 -2.40 -6.58
CA CYS A 174 16.22 -2.90 -5.90
C CYS A 174 16.09 -4.42 -6.06
N LYS A 175 16.29 -4.96 -7.26
CA LYS A 175 16.26 -6.41 -7.51
C LYS A 175 17.32 -7.17 -6.72
N SER A 176 18.54 -6.64 -6.61
CA SER A 176 19.61 -7.24 -5.81
C SER A 176 19.23 -7.32 -4.32
N LYS A 177 18.71 -6.23 -3.75
CA LYS A 177 18.25 -6.22 -2.34
C LYS A 177 17.10 -7.19 -2.09
N LEU A 178 16.16 -7.29 -3.02
CA LEU A 178 15.06 -8.26 -2.94
C LEU A 178 15.60 -9.71 -2.89
N ALA A 179 16.65 -10.02 -3.65
CA ALA A 179 17.29 -11.34 -3.64
C ALA A 179 18.07 -11.63 -2.34
N GLU A 180 18.75 -10.63 -1.78
CA GLU A 180 19.46 -10.76 -0.49
C GLU A 180 18.48 -11.06 0.66
N THR A 181 17.36 -10.34 0.70
CA THR A 181 16.31 -10.53 1.72
C THR A 181 15.72 -11.95 1.69
N GLN A 182 15.74 -12.63 0.54
CA GLN A 182 15.34 -14.04 0.42
C GLN A 182 16.37 -15.01 1.00
N ALA A 183 17.66 -14.68 0.92
CA ALA A 183 18.72 -15.55 1.44
C ALA A 183 18.70 -15.58 2.98
N ASP A 184 18.38 -14.45 3.62
CA ASP A 184 18.32 -14.33 5.09
C ASP A 184 17.04 -14.93 5.72
N THR A 185 16.05 -15.30 4.90
CA THR A 185 14.78 -15.90 5.35
C THR A 185 14.66 -17.39 5.06
N LYS A 186 15.72 -18.02 4.53
CA LYS A 186 15.86 -19.48 4.37
C LYS A 186 16.67 -20.08 5.51
#